data_AF-A0A7W0U441-F1
#
_entry.id   AF-A0A7W0U441-F1
#
_cell.length_a   1.000
_cell.length_b   1.000
_cell.length_c   1.000
_cell.angle_alpha   90.00
_cell.angle_beta   90.00
_cell.angle_gamma   90.00
#
_symmetry.space_group_name_H-M   'P 1'
#
loop_
_entity.id
_entity.type
_entity.pdbx_description
1 polymer ?
#
loop_
_entity_poly.entity_id
_entity_poly.type
_entity_poly.pdbx_seq_one_letter_code
_entity_poly.pdbx_strand_id
1 'polypeptide(L)' 'MLAANRIDRFVTDEALALFLCAPQVLYAVNRHVDFVPYATTFELVDTKVGREHWSRR' A
#
# COMPACT_ATOMS: atom_id res chain seq x y z
N MET A 1 4.09 26.41 -1.08
CA MET A 1 3.02 26.03 -0.13
C MET A 1 1.68 26.72 -0.40
N LEU A 2 1.63 28.01 -0.74
CA LEU A 2 0.36 28.75 -0.99
C LEU A 2 -0.52 28.18 -2.13
N ALA A 3 0.08 27.64 -3.18
CA ALA A 3 -0.67 27.08 -4.31
C ALA A 3 -1.46 25.81 -3.94
N ALA A 4 -0.85 24.89 -3.17
CA ALA A 4 -1.50 23.66 -2.73
C ALA A 4 -2.75 23.96 -1.87
N ASN A 5 -2.65 24.89 -0.92
CA ASN A 5 -3.80 25.28 -0.08
C ASN A 5 -4.94 25.92 -0.87
N ARG A 6 -4.64 26.68 -1.94
CA ARG A 6 -5.68 27.26 -2.79
C ARG A 6 -6.43 26.20 -3.59
N ILE A 7 -5.70 25.21 -4.10
CA ILE A 7 -6.27 24.08 -4.82
C ILE A 7 -7.15 23.24 -3.88
N ASP A 8 -6.66 22.93 -2.69
CA ASP A 8 -7.38 22.12 -1.70
C ASP A 8 -8.70 22.78 -1.27
N ARG A 9 -8.66 24.10 -1.04
CA ARG A 9 -9.87 24.89 -0.73
C ARG A 9 -10.87 24.88 -1.89
N PHE A 10 -10.42 25.12 -3.13
CA PHE A 10 -11.29 25.11 -4.30
C PHE A 10 -11.95 23.73 -4.54
N VAL A 11 -11.18 22.64 -4.42
CA VAL A 11 -11.69 21.27 -4.56
C VAL A 11 -12.73 20.96 -3.47
N THR A 12 -12.51 21.47 -2.26
CA THR A 12 -13.45 21.32 -1.13
C THR A 12 -14.72 22.12 -1.36
N ASP A 13 -14.61 23.41 -1.73
CA ASP A 13 -15.75 24.32 -1.91
C ASP A 13 -16.69 23.85 -3.04
N GLU A 14 -16.13 23.33 -4.12
CA GLU A 14 -16.87 22.86 -5.29
C GLU A 14 -17.21 21.34 -5.23
N ALA A 15 -16.88 20.67 -4.13
CA ALA A 15 -17.06 19.23 -3.94
C ALA A 15 -16.53 18.35 -5.09
N LEU A 16 -15.41 18.75 -5.70
CA LEU A 16 -14.85 18.10 -6.90
C LEU A 16 -14.25 16.72 -6.60
N ALA A 17 -13.93 16.45 -5.33
CA ALA A 17 -13.49 15.15 -4.86
C ALA A 17 -13.97 14.91 -3.44
N LEU A 18 -14.40 13.68 -3.15
CA LEU A 18 -14.81 13.25 -1.82
C LEU A 18 -13.83 12.18 -1.31
N PHE A 19 -13.20 12.43 -0.18
CA PHE A 19 -12.41 11.41 0.49
C PHE A 19 -13.34 10.40 1.15
N LEU A 20 -13.34 9.17 0.62
CA LEU A 20 -14.19 8.09 1.13
C LEU A 20 -13.45 7.22 2.15
N CYS A 21 -12.20 6.84 1.84
CA CYS A 21 -11.36 6.06 2.73
C CYS A 21 -9.88 6.11 2.30
N ALA A 22 -8.98 5.79 3.22
CA ALA A 22 -7.61 5.39 2.91
C ALA A 22 -7.56 3.86 2.92
N PRO A 23 -7.52 3.18 1.75
CA PRO A 23 -7.52 1.74 1.70
C PRO A 23 -6.26 1.16 2.35
N GLN A 24 -6.43 0.12 3.15
CA GLN A 24 -5.32 -0.68 3.65
C GLN A 24 -4.91 -1.68 2.58
N VAL A 25 -3.61 -1.77 2.34
CA VAL A 25 -3.06 -2.78 1.43
C VAL A 25 -3.01 -4.12 2.18
N LEU A 26 -3.73 -5.11 1.66
CA LEU A 26 -3.85 -6.44 2.26
C LEU A 26 -3.24 -7.49 1.33
N TYR A 27 -2.47 -8.41 1.92
CA TYR A 27 -1.80 -9.49 1.20
C TYR A 27 -2.13 -10.84 1.85
N ALA A 28 -2.42 -11.84 1.02
CA ALA A 28 -2.49 -13.23 1.45
C ALA A 28 -1.18 -13.91 1.08
N VAL A 29 -0.45 -14.41 2.08
CA VAL A 29 0.83 -15.09 1.87
C VAL A 29 0.79 -16.49 2.45
N ASN A 30 1.55 -17.39 1.83
CA ASN A 30 1.71 -18.74 2.35
C ASN A 30 2.37 -18.69 3.74
N ARG A 31 1.94 -19.56 4.66
CA ARG A 31 2.48 -19.62 6.03
C ARG A 31 4.01 -19.79 6.12
N HIS A 32 4.64 -20.31 5.07
CA HIS A 32 6.08 -20.53 4.99
C HIS A 32 6.80 -19.43 4.20
N VAL A 33 6.13 -18.31 3.89
CA VAL A 33 6.71 -17.11 3.31
C VAL A 33 6.81 -16.05 4.40
N ASP A 34 8.03 -15.58 4.63
CA ASP A 34 8.30 -14.40 5.45
C ASP A 34 8.21 -13.18 4.55
N PHE A 35 7.03 -12.54 4.55
CA PHE A 35 6.70 -11.43 3.66
C PHE A 35 6.85 -10.09 4.38
N VAL A 36 7.62 -9.18 3.79
CA VAL A 36 7.85 -7.83 4.30
C VAL A 36 7.13 -6.83 3.39
N PRO A 37 6.00 -6.24 3.83
CA PRO A 37 5.27 -5.27 3.03
C PRO A 37 5.95 -3.90 3.05
N TYR A 38 5.94 -3.21 1.91
CA TYR A 38 6.30 -1.79 1.82
C TYR A 38 5.05 -0.95 1.59
N ALA A 39 5.02 0.24 2.22
CA ALA A 39 3.82 1.08 2.23
C ALA A 39 3.42 1.63 0.85
N THR A 40 4.39 1.76 -0.07
CA THR A 40 4.21 2.47 -1.33
C THR A 40 4.35 1.59 -2.57
N THR A 41 4.93 0.40 -2.45
CA THR A 41 5.27 -0.47 -3.59
C THR A 41 5.18 -1.94 -3.22
N PHE A 42 5.01 -2.80 -4.23
CA PHE A 42 5.11 -4.25 -4.04
C PHE A 42 6.53 -4.71 -4.36
N GLU A 43 7.37 -4.74 -3.32
CA GLU A 43 8.77 -5.16 -3.40
C GLU A 43 8.97 -6.50 -2.69
N LEU A 44 9.74 -7.39 -3.30
CA LEU A 44 10.00 -8.75 -2.81
C LEU A 44 11.43 -8.95 -2.31
N VAL A 45 12.27 -7.91 -2.36
CA VAL A 45 13.71 -8.02 -2.07
C VAL A 45 14.02 -8.56 -0.67
N ASP A 46 13.21 -8.18 0.31
CA ASP A 46 13.34 -8.66 1.70
C ASP A 46 12.45 -9.87 2.01
N THR A 47 11.63 -10.31 1.06
CA THR A 47 10.73 -11.47 1.22
C THR A 47 11.53 -12.77 1.09
N LYS A 48 11.31 -13.71 2.01
CA LYS A 48 12.05 -14.98 2.07
C LYS A 48 11.12 -16.18 2.14
N VAL A 49 11.59 -17.30 1.59
CA VAL A 49 10.89 -18.60 1.69
C VAL A 49 11.53 -19.47 2.77
N GLY A 50 10.74 -19.90 3.75
CA GLY A 50 11.14 -20.82 4.81
C GLY A 50 11.43 -22.23 4.29
N ARG A 51 12.10 -23.07 5.10
CA ARG A 51 12.56 -24.41 4.67
C ARG A 51 11.43 -25.36 4.25
N GLU A 52 10.26 -25.21 4.85
CA GLU A 52 9.08 -26.04 4.58
C GLU A 52 8.26 -25.54 3.38
N HIS A 53 8.70 -24.47 2.71
CA HIS A 53 8.02 -23.97 1.53
C HIS A 53 8.06 -25.01 0.39
N TRP A 54 6.91 -25.25 -0.22
CA TRP A 54 6.71 -26.29 -1.24
C TRP A 54 7.66 -26.16 -2.44
N SER A 55 8.10 -24.94 -2.78
CA SER A 55 8.99 -24.67 -3.90
C SER A 55 10.47 -24.95 -3.62
N ARG A 56 10.84 -25.34 -2.40
CA ARG A 56 12.23 -25.64 -2.02
C ARG A 56 12.56 -27.14 -2.09
N ARG A 57 11.61 -27.95 -2.58
CA ARG A 57 11.80 -29.38 -2.86
C ARG A 57 12.21 -29.61 -4.30
#